data_AF-A0A8C7U708-F1
#
_entry.id   AF-A0A8C7U708-F1
#
_cell.length_a   1.000
_cell.length_b   1.000
_cell.length_c   1.000
_cell.angle_alpha   90.00
_cell.angle_beta   90.00
_cell.angle_gamma   90.00
#
_symmetry.space_group_name_H-M   'P 1'
#
loop_
_entity.id
_entity.type
_entity.pdbx_description
1 polymer ?
#
loop_
_entity_poly.entity_id
_entity_poly.type
_entity_poly.pdbx_seq_one_letter_code
_entity_poly.pdbx_strand_id
1 'polypeptide(L)'
;MTLENVLVSHSRLQHNTETVQKELGRREQELASLRRDRLQGQREIQKLQAEVEKLQDIMATSNSKKNKMLEPLRKALDVARLDNKKLAQSLEQAVLANSTLQANLDRCGLNTEVELAEARAEIGRWSEHLESMTLRMRKERDSVKRLSQREISELRKALEDLSSRSGDLSRANRELREKTSELEKVVSNQKARLRDQKTQLKQHLDNRATLGNSQKIKVSTSLKTLKDQYQKKNYEQSELIQQFRSETLSLQRELRRLSSSQEGELEAERELRHVMQDKCQRLEESIKKLQEAKDQAEQKMKEVSLESQQISENLEEAHSWFRSKFDSLKSDGEPNRSMGDEEPQENGDHTPGSSKGGAHSSSCKRNRKVCSSQWLYSVSCQREWCCLPDSYPVAMGMCI
;
A
#
# COMPACT_ATOMS: atom_id res chain seq x y z
N MET A 1 -179.23 62.03 187.40
CA MET A 1 -177.80 61.91 187.02
C MET A 1 -176.99 61.73 188.29
N THR A 2 -176.11 60.74 188.31
CA THR A 2 -175.43 60.26 189.53
C THR A 2 -174.02 59.77 189.20
N LEU A 3 -173.19 59.66 190.24
CA LEU A 3 -171.73 59.44 190.23
C LEU A 3 -171.23 58.28 189.32
N GLU A 4 -172.06 57.26 189.15
CA GLU A 4 -171.79 56.01 188.44
C GLU A 4 -171.27 56.20 187.00
N ASN A 5 -171.87 57.11 186.22
CA ASN A 5 -171.40 57.40 184.85
C ASN A 5 -170.00 58.00 184.81
N VAL A 6 -169.60 58.76 185.85
CA VAL A 6 -168.26 59.35 185.95
C VAL A 6 -167.24 58.26 186.31
N LEU A 7 -167.59 57.36 187.23
CA LEU A 7 -166.75 56.21 187.59
C LEU A 7 -166.52 55.26 186.42
N VAL A 8 -167.58 54.87 185.69
CA VAL A 8 -167.47 54.04 184.48
C VAL A 8 -166.61 54.72 183.40
N SER A 9 -166.77 56.03 183.21
CA SER A 9 -165.93 56.78 182.27
C SER A 9 -164.47 56.86 182.74
N HIS A 10 -164.21 56.97 184.05
CA HIS A 10 -162.87 57.00 184.61
C HIS A 10 -162.17 55.64 184.47
N SER A 11 -162.83 54.53 184.84
CA SER A 11 -162.28 53.18 184.64
C SER A 11 -162.03 52.85 183.17
N ARG A 12 -162.90 53.29 182.25
CA ARG A 12 -162.66 53.14 180.81
C ARG A 12 -161.49 54.01 180.32
N LEU A 13 -161.34 55.23 180.82
CA LEU A 13 -160.20 56.09 180.51
C LEU A 13 -158.89 55.50 181.06
N GLN A 14 -158.90 54.97 182.28
CA GLN A 14 -157.77 54.27 182.88
C GLN A 14 -157.37 53.04 182.04
N HIS A 15 -158.32 52.18 181.70
CA HIS A 15 -158.07 50.99 180.87
C HIS A 15 -157.50 51.36 179.48
N ASN A 16 -158.05 52.40 178.84
CA ASN A 16 -157.50 52.92 177.58
C ASN A 16 -156.09 53.48 177.77
N THR A 17 -155.82 54.18 178.86
CA THR A 17 -154.48 54.75 179.17
C THR A 17 -153.46 53.64 179.41
N GLU A 18 -153.80 52.63 180.22
CA GLU A 18 -152.97 51.44 180.43
C GLU A 18 -152.71 50.66 179.13
N THR A 19 -153.70 50.57 178.25
CA THR A 19 -153.57 49.90 176.95
C THR A 19 -152.63 50.67 176.03
N VAL A 20 -152.84 51.98 175.87
CA VAL A 20 -151.94 52.87 175.11
C VAL A 20 -150.53 52.84 175.69
N GLN A 21 -150.36 52.79 177.02
CA GLN A 21 -149.05 52.75 177.66
C GLN A 21 -148.33 51.40 177.45
N LYS A 22 -149.07 50.28 177.45
CA LYS A 22 -148.53 48.95 177.07
C LYS A 22 -148.14 48.90 175.59
N GLU A 23 -148.95 49.47 174.69
CA GLU A 23 -148.62 49.55 173.27
C GLU A 23 -147.44 50.48 173.00
N LEU A 24 -147.37 51.65 173.66
CA LEU A 24 -146.25 52.58 173.58
C LEU A 24 -144.95 51.88 174.03
N GLY A 25 -144.95 51.22 175.18
CA GLY A 25 -143.79 50.46 175.67
C GLY A 25 -143.37 49.33 174.71
N ARG A 26 -144.33 48.64 174.07
CA ARG A 26 -144.02 47.65 173.02
C ARG A 26 -143.42 48.31 171.77
N ARG A 27 -143.93 49.46 171.33
CA ARG A 27 -143.36 50.23 170.21
C ARG A 27 -141.99 50.80 170.53
N GLU A 28 -141.73 51.20 171.77
CA GLU A 28 -140.41 51.64 172.23
C GLU A 28 -139.41 50.46 172.22
N GLN A 29 -139.81 49.27 172.64
CA GLN A 29 -139.00 48.05 172.55
C GLN A 29 -138.73 47.63 171.09
N GLU A 30 -139.73 47.73 170.21
CA GLU A 30 -139.61 47.49 168.77
C GLU A 30 -138.67 48.50 168.10
N LEU A 31 -138.82 49.80 168.41
CA LEU A 31 -137.88 50.84 167.97
C LEU A 31 -136.48 50.63 168.54
N ALA A 32 -136.34 50.11 169.76
CA ALA A 32 -135.04 49.80 170.39
C ALA A 32 -134.39 48.52 169.83
N SER A 33 -135.14 47.56 169.30
CA SER A 33 -134.59 46.47 168.48
C SER A 33 -134.16 46.99 167.12
N LEU A 34 -135.07 47.61 166.35
CA LEU A 34 -134.77 48.16 165.03
C LEU A 34 -133.59 49.16 165.03
N ARG A 35 -133.42 49.96 166.08
CA ARG A 35 -132.24 50.83 166.26
C ARG A 35 -130.94 50.04 166.48
N ARG A 36 -130.96 48.95 167.26
CA ARG A 36 -129.81 48.05 167.44
C ARG A 36 -129.49 47.30 166.15
N ASP A 37 -130.50 46.77 165.47
CA ASP A 37 -130.34 45.99 164.24
C ASP A 37 -129.80 46.87 163.10
N ARG A 38 -130.31 48.11 162.97
CA ARG A 38 -129.76 49.11 162.04
C ARG A 38 -128.31 49.46 162.34
N LEU A 39 -127.95 49.66 163.62
CA LEU A 39 -126.55 49.92 164.02
C LEU A 39 -125.65 48.71 163.76
N GLN A 40 -126.16 47.49 163.94
CA GLN A 40 -125.39 46.27 163.68
C GLN A 40 -125.19 46.02 162.18
N GLY A 41 -126.23 46.23 161.37
CA GLY A 41 -126.12 46.21 159.91
C GLY A 41 -125.16 47.28 159.38
N GLN A 42 -125.18 48.49 159.95
CA GLN A 42 -124.25 49.56 159.59
C GLN A 42 -122.78 49.18 159.89
N ARG A 43 -122.50 48.53 161.03
CA ARG A 43 -121.15 48.00 161.34
C ARG A 43 -120.72 46.91 160.37
N GLU A 44 -121.62 45.99 160.02
CA GLU A 44 -121.29 44.89 159.11
C GLU A 44 -121.06 45.41 157.68
N ILE A 45 -121.83 46.41 157.23
CA ILE A 45 -121.58 47.13 155.98
C ILE A 45 -120.18 47.79 155.99
N GLN A 46 -119.81 48.50 157.06
CA GLN A 46 -118.48 49.11 157.20
C GLN A 46 -117.35 48.07 157.17
N LYS A 47 -117.54 46.92 157.82
CA LYS A 47 -116.60 45.80 157.83
C LYS A 47 -116.46 45.15 156.45
N LEU A 48 -117.56 44.98 155.72
CA LEU A 48 -117.54 44.46 154.34
C LEU A 48 -116.92 45.46 153.35
N GLN A 49 -117.15 46.76 153.52
CA GLN A 49 -116.51 47.82 152.74
C GLN A 49 -114.98 47.77 152.92
N ALA A 50 -114.49 47.74 154.17
CA ALA A 50 -113.05 47.66 154.44
C ALA A 50 -112.38 46.39 153.90
N GLU A 51 -113.07 45.23 153.92
CA GLU A 51 -112.54 44.01 153.32
C GLU A 51 -112.58 44.05 151.78
N VAL A 52 -113.58 44.70 151.17
CA VAL A 52 -113.62 44.93 149.72
C VAL A 52 -112.48 45.86 149.27
N GLU A 53 -112.23 46.96 149.99
CA GLU A 53 -111.10 47.88 149.74
C GLU A 53 -109.77 47.13 149.85
N LYS A 54 -109.57 46.37 150.94
CA LYS A 54 -108.40 45.52 151.16
C LYS A 54 -108.19 44.46 150.05
N LEU A 55 -109.26 43.83 149.56
CA LEU A 55 -109.18 42.89 148.45
C LEU A 55 -108.88 43.58 147.11
N GLN A 56 -109.42 44.79 146.89
CA GLN A 56 -109.09 45.62 145.72
C GLN A 56 -107.60 46.03 145.73
N ASP A 57 -107.05 46.45 146.87
CA ASP A 57 -105.62 46.74 147.03
C ASP A 57 -104.74 45.51 146.79
N ILE A 58 -105.13 44.34 147.32
CA ILE A 58 -104.41 43.08 147.06
C ILE A 58 -104.44 42.73 145.57
N MET A 59 -105.58 42.91 144.88
CA MET A 59 -105.67 42.70 143.43
C MET A 59 -104.83 43.72 142.64
N ALA A 60 -104.91 45.01 142.98
CA ALA A 60 -104.19 46.08 142.31
C ALA A 60 -102.66 45.93 142.47
N THR A 61 -102.19 45.65 143.69
CA THR A 61 -100.76 45.42 143.95
C THR A 61 -100.26 44.11 143.34
N SER A 62 -101.08 43.04 143.34
CA SER A 62 -100.76 41.77 142.66
C SER A 62 -100.65 41.94 141.15
N ASN A 63 -101.61 42.64 140.53
CA ASN A 63 -101.58 42.93 139.09
C ASN A 63 -100.43 43.88 138.71
N SER A 64 -100.13 44.89 139.54
CA SER A 64 -98.96 45.76 139.35
C SER A 64 -97.65 44.96 139.41
N LYS A 65 -97.48 44.07 140.39
CA LYS A 65 -96.31 43.16 140.50
C LYS A 65 -96.22 42.23 139.29
N LYS A 66 -97.31 41.58 138.90
CA LYS A 66 -97.37 40.71 137.69
C LYS A 66 -96.98 41.48 136.44
N ASN A 67 -97.52 42.68 136.22
CA ASN A 67 -97.22 43.47 135.03
C ASN A 67 -95.75 43.91 134.99
N LYS A 68 -95.17 44.30 136.14
CA LYS A 68 -93.72 44.61 136.27
C LYS A 68 -92.82 43.42 135.93
N MET A 69 -93.28 42.17 136.15
CA MET A 69 -92.53 40.96 135.76
C MET A 69 -92.80 40.52 134.31
N LEU A 70 -94.02 40.70 133.78
CA LEU A 70 -94.39 40.26 132.44
C LEU A 70 -93.89 41.19 131.33
N GLU A 71 -93.82 42.50 131.57
CA GLU A 71 -93.34 43.47 130.58
C GLU A 71 -91.89 43.25 130.08
N PRO A 72 -90.87 43.00 130.94
CA PRO A 72 -89.54 42.68 130.44
C PRO A 72 -89.51 41.35 129.68
N LEU A 73 -90.31 40.35 130.08
CA LEU A 73 -90.40 39.07 129.39
C LEU A 73 -91.05 39.19 127.99
N ARG A 74 -92.09 40.02 127.85
CA ARG A 74 -92.69 40.37 126.55
C ARG A 74 -91.66 41.02 125.63
N LYS A 75 -90.96 42.04 126.12
CA LYS A 75 -89.91 42.75 125.36
C LYS A 75 -88.77 41.83 124.94
N ALA A 76 -88.32 40.94 125.81
CA ALA A 76 -87.31 39.92 125.48
C ALA A 76 -87.81 38.94 124.42
N LEU A 77 -89.07 38.49 124.49
CA LEU A 77 -89.68 37.61 123.49
C LEU A 77 -89.79 38.30 122.12
N ASP A 78 -90.18 39.56 122.07
CA ASP A 78 -90.33 40.30 120.81
C ASP A 78 -88.99 40.67 120.17
N VAL A 79 -87.95 40.93 120.97
CA VAL A 79 -86.56 41.02 120.48
C VAL A 79 -86.09 39.67 119.92
N ALA A 80 -86.28 38.56 120.65
CA ALA A 80 -85.90 37.23 120.19
C ALA A 80 -86.63 36.82 118.89
N ARG A 81 -87.90 37.21 118.73
CA ARG A 81 -88.66 37.05 117.47
C ARG A 81 -88.08 37.86 116.31
N LEU A 82 -87.73 39.13 116.57
CA LEU A 82 -87.11 40.01 115.57
C LEU A 82 -85.76 39.45 115.12
N ASP A 83 -84.93 38.99 116.05
CA ASP A 83 -83.59 38.48 115.74
C ASP A 83 -83.65 37.10 115.09
N ASN A 84 -84.56 36.20 115.49
CA ASN A 84 -84.83 34.97 114.75
C ASN A 84 -85.26 35.25 113.30
N LYS A 85 -86.05 36.30 113.04
CA LYS A 85 -86.41 36.70 111.68
C LYS A 85 -85.20 37.19 110.88
N LYS A 86 -84.31 38.01 111.48
CA LYS A 86 -83.05 38.42 110.84
C LYS A 86 -82.15 37.23 110.53
N LEU A 87 -82.03 36.28 111.46
CA LEU A 87 -81.22 35.06 111.28
C LEU A 87 -81.76 34.17 110.16
N ALA A 88 -83.09 33.99 110.06
CA ALA A 88 -83.71 33.29 108.95
C ALA A 88 -83.42 33.97 107.60
N GLN A 89 -83.61 35.28 107.50
CA GLN A 89 -83.32 36.05 106.27
C GLN A 89 -81.82 36.01 105.90
N SER A 90 -80.93 36.05 106.89
CA SER A 90 -79.48 35.91 106.68
C SER A 90 -79.10 34.50 106.20
N LEU A 91 -79.76 33.46 106.71
CA LEU A 91 -79.55 32.07 106.29
C LEU A 91 -80.06 31.84 104.87
N GLU A 92 -81.25 32.36 104.53
CA GLU A 92 -81.80 32.33 103.16
C GLU A 92 -80.84 33.00 102.17
N GLN A 93 -80.32 34.19 102.50
CA GLN A 93 -79.32 34.89 101.68
C GLN A 93 -78.02 34.09 101.55
N ALA A 94 -77.52 33.46 102.62
CA ALA A 94 -76.33 32.63 102.57
C ALA A 94 -76.51 31.37 101.70
N VAL A 95 -77.68 30.73 101.75
CA VAL A 95 -78.02 29.57 100.91
C VAL A 95 -78.17 29.96 99.44
N LEU A 96 -78.79 31.11 99.14
CA LEU A 96 -78.89 31.64 97.78
C LEU A 96 -77.52 32.04 97.21
N ALA A 97 -76.66 32.66 98.02
CA ALA A 97 -75.28 32.96 97.63
C ALA A 97 -74.47 31.67 97.37
N ASN A 98 -74.57 30.68 98.26
CA ASN A 98 -73.86 29.41 98.12
C ASN A 98 -74.30 28.63 96.85
N SER A 99 -75.61 28.49 96.62
CA SER A 99 -76.13 27.85 95.40
C SER A 99 -75.75 28.59 94.12
N THR A 100 -75.69 29.93 94.15
CA THR A 100 -75.17 30.74 93.03
C THR A 100 -73.67 30.51 92.80
N LEU A 101 -72.87 30.41 93.87
CA LEU A 101 -71.44 30.11 93.78
C LEU A 101 -71.18 28.69 93.28
N GLN A 102 -71.98 27.69 93.69
CA GLN A 102 -71.89 26.32 93.18
C GLN A 102 -72.20 26.28 91.69
N ALA A 103 -73.33 26.85 91.25
CA ALA A 103 -73.69 26.89 89.82
C ALA A 103 -72.69 27.70 88.96
N ASN A 104 -71.92 28.61 89.57
CA ASN A 104 -70.80 29.28 88.92
C ASN A 104 -69.54 28.39 88.87
N LEU A 105 -69.23 27.66 89.94
CA LEU A 105 -68.12 26.71 90.00
C LEU A 105 -68.30 25.57 88.99
N ASP A 106 -69.49 24.97 88.95
CA ASP A 106 -69.84 23.89 88.02
C ASP A 106 -69.68 24.34 86.56
N ARG A 107 -70.17 25.55 86.24
CA ARG A 107 -70.04 26.15 84.90
C ARG A 107 -68.60 26.48 84.54
N CYS A 108 -67.81 27.00 85.48
CA CYS A 108 -66.38 27.21 85.26
C CYS A 108 -65.63 25.89 85.03
N GLY A 109 -65.96 24.84 85.79
CA GLY A 109 -65.42 23.49 85.59
C GLY A 109 -65.69 22.99 84.17
N LEU A 110 -66.96 22.94 83.76
CA LEU A 110 -67.37 22.52 82.42
C LEU A 110 -66.68 23.33 81.31
N ASN A 111 -66.57 24.66 81.45
CA ASN A 111 -65.85 25.49 80.49
C ASN A 111 -64.37 25.08 80.39
N THR A 112 -63.68 24.88 81.53
CA THR A 112 -62.27 24.45 81.50
C THR A 112 -62.09 23.03 80.97
N GLU A 113 -63.05 22.12 81.17
CA GLU A 113 -63.02 20.78 80.57
C GLU A 113 -63.16 20.84 79.05
N VAL A 114 -64.02 21.70 78.52
CA VAL A 114 -64.17 21.95 77.07
C VAL A 114 -62.90 22.59 76.49
N GLU A 115 -62.37 23.65 77.10
CA GLU A 115 -61.12 24.30 76.67
C GLU A 115 -59.94 23.30 76.66
N LEU A 116 -59.84 22.43 77.68
CA LEU A 116 -58.82 21.37 77.75
C LEU A 116 -59.04 20.28 76.70
N ALA A 117 -60.30 19.94 76.34
CA ALA A 117 -60.60 18.99 75.28
C ALA A 117 -60.25 19.56 73.90
N GLU A 118 -60.59 20.82 73.63
CA GLU A 118 -60.24 21.52 72.39
C GLU A 118 -58.72 21.66 72.24
N ALA A 119 -58.01 22.07 73.30
CA ALA A 119 -56.55 22.16 73.31
C ALA A 119 -55.89 20.79 73.05
N ARG A 120 -56.40 19.69 73.63
CA ARG A 120 -55.92 18.33 73.34
C ARG A 120 -56.16 17.92 71.89
N ALA A 121 -57.33 18.25 71.33
CA ALA A 121 -57.64 17.97 69.93
C ALA A 121 -56.75 18.78 68.96
N GLU A 122 -56.44 20.03 69.29
CA GLU A 122 -55.50 20.85 68.53
C GLU A 122 -54.07 20.30 68.59
N ILE A 123 -53.57 19.95 69.79
CA ILE A 123 -52.27 19.29 69.96
C ILE A 123 -52.20 18.01 69.12
N GLY A 124 -53.27 17.20 69.09
CA GLY A 124 -53.37 16.02 68.23
C GLY A 124 -53.18 16.35 66.74
N ARG A 125 -53.90 17.35 66.22
CA ARG A 125 -53.77 17.81 64.81
C ARG A 125 -52.34 18.23 64.47
N TRP A 126 -51.68 18.99 65.34
CA TRP A 126 -50.29 19.41 65.10
C TRP A 126 -49.30 18.26 65.20
N SER A 127 -49.51 17.30 66.11
CA SER A 127 -48.71 16.06 66.17
C SER A 127 -48.83 15.25 64.88
N GLU A 128 -50.04 14.98 64.40
CA GLU A 128 -50.29 14.27 63.13
C GLU A 128 -49.65 15.01 61.93
N HIS A 129 -49.76 16.34 61.90
CA HIS A 129 -49.15 17.16 60.85
C HIS A 129 -47.62 17.08 60.86
N LEU A 130 -47.00 17.17 62.05
CA LEU A 130 -45.55 17.05 62.23
C LEU A 130 -45.06 15.64 61.84
N GLU A 131 -45.75 14.58 62.26
CA GLU A 131 -45.42 13.21 61.86
C GLU A 131 -45.54 13.01 60.34
N SER A 132 -46.61 13.51 59.72
CA SER A 132 -46.80 13.50 58.27
C SER A 132 -45.68 14.22 57.51
N MET A 133 -45.25 15.39 58.01
CA MET A 133 -44.12 16.15 57.48
C MET A 133 -42.79 15.38 57.64
N THR A 134 -42.50 14.86 58.82
CA THR A 134 -41.29 14.07 59.11
C THR A 134 -41.22 12.81 58.25
N LEU A 135 -42.33 12.10 58.07
CA LEU A 135 -42.43 10.93 57.20
C LEU A 135 -42.22 11.28 55.73
N ARG A 136 -42.73 12.42 55.27
CA ARG A 136 -42.54 12.93 53.90
C ARG A 136 -41.07 13.25 53.63
N MET A 137 -40.44 14.05 54.50
CA MET A 137 -39.01 14.39 54.40
C MET A 137 -38.11 13.14 54.48
N ARG A 138 -38.49 12.13 55.26
CA ARG A 138 -37.77 10.85 55.32
C ARG A 138 -37.90 10.07 54.01
N LYS A 139 -39.11 9.90 53.47
CA LYS A 139 -39.37 9.23 52.18
C LYS A 139 -38.63 9.92 51.02
N GLU A 140 -38.61 11.25 51.02
CA GLU A 140 -37.89 12.07 50.06
C GLU A 140 -36.38 11.83 50.14
N ARG A 141 -35.78 12.00 51.32
CA ARG A 141 -34.35 11.70 51.61
C ARG A 141 -33.96 10.27 51.19
N ASP A 142 -34.80 9.29 51.52
CA ASP A 142 -34.57 7.89 51.18
C ASP A 142 -34.80 7.61 49.68
N SER A 143 -35.54 8.45 48.95
CA SER A 143 -35.63 8.38 47.48
C SER A 143 -34.40 8.99 46.79
N VAL A 144 -33.97 10.20 47.21
CA VAL A 144 -32.77 10.87 46.71
C VAL A 144 -31.54 10.01 46.94
N LYS A 145 -31.37 9.44 48.14
CA LYS A 145 -30.27 8.51 48.46
C LYS A 145 -30.28 7.25 47.59
N ARG A 146 -31.45 6.75 47.17
CA ARG A 146 -31.55 5.59 46.27
C ARG A 146 -31.28 5.96 44.81
N LEU A 147 -31.57 7.18 44.38
CA LEU A 147 -31.24 7.69 43.04
C LEU A 147 -29.74 7.92 42.91
N SER A 148 -29.14 8.72 43.81
CA SER A 148 -27.69 8.99 43.77
C SER A 148 -26.83 7.73 43.94
N GLN A 149 -27.29 6.73 44.71
CA GLN A 149 -26.60 5.45 44.80
C GLN A 149 -26.64 4.62 43.50
N ARG A 150 -27.68 4.78 42.66
CA ARG A 150 -27.72 4.18 41.31
C ARG A 150 -26.78 4.93 40.37
N GLU A 151 -26.90 6.26 40.32
CA GLU A 151 -26.04 7.14 39.51
C GLU A 151 -24.55 6.89 39.79
N ILE A 152 -24.15 6.80 41.07
CA ILE A 152 -22.78 6.46 41.49
C ILE A 152 -22.37 5.06 41.00
N SER A 153 -23.29 4.09 40.97
CA SER A 153 -23.00 2.72 40.51
C SER A 153 -22.88 2.65 38.98
N GLU A 154 -23.73 3.39 38.26
CA GLU A 154 -23.72 3.50 36.80
C GLU A 154 -22.47 4.26 36.31
N LEU A 155 -22.12 5.37 36.95
CA LEU A 155 -20.88 6.12 36.67
C LEU A 155 -19.62 5.29 36.98
N ARG A 156 -19.61 4.51 38.07
CA ARG A 156 -18.51 3.57 38.35
C ARG A 156 -18.38 2.50 37.27
N LYS A 157 -19.49 1.93 36.80
CA LYS A 157 -19.47 0.96 35.71
C LYS A 157 -18.95 1.59 34.41
N ALA A 158 -19.47 2.77 34.03
CA ALA A 158 -19.02 3.50 32.85
C ALA A 158 -17.53 3.86 32.91
N LEU A 159 -17.00 4.18 34.10
CA LEU A 159 -15.56 4.41 34.32
C LEU A 159 -14.74 3.14 34.09
N GLU A 160 -15.20 1.97 34.53
CA GLU A 160 -14.53 0.67 34.30
C GLU A 160 -14.60 0.26 32.82
N ASP A 161 -15.77 0.39 32.19
CA ASP A 161 -16.00 0.13 30.76
C ASP A 161 -15.12 1.06 29.87
N LEU A 162 -14.87 2.30 30.28
CA LEU A 162 -13.94 3.22 29.61
C LEU A 162 -12.46 2.92 29.92
N SER A 163 -12.13 2.52 31.16
CA SER A 163 -10.75 2.22 31.58
C SER A 163 -10.21 0.97 30.90
N SER A 164 -11.02 -0.09 30.84
CA SER A 164 -10.72 -1.32 30.09
C SER A 164 -10.52 -1.03 28.59
N ARG A 165 -11.44 -0.29 27.96
CA ARG A 165 -11.32 0.14 26.56
C ARG A 165 -10.09 1.03 26.30
N SER A 166 -9.70 1.87 27.26
CA SER A 166 -8.46 2.66 27.20
C SER A 166 -7.21 1.75 27.24
N GLY A 167 -7.24 0.70 28.07
CA GLY A 167 -6.25 -0.37 28.07
C GLY A 167 -6.13 -1.09 26.73
N ASP A 168 -7.26 -1.44 26.11
CA ASP A 168 -7.29 -2.09 24.78
C ASP A 168 -6.73 -1.19 23.68
N LEU A 169 -7.15 0.08 23.62
CA LEU A 169 -6.59 1.06 22.69
C LEU A 169 -5.09 1.27 22.93
N SER A 170 -4.62 1.19 24.18
CA SER A 170 -3.19 1.28 24.51
C SER A 170 -2.40 0.04 24.09
N ARG A 171 -3.02 -1.16 24.13
CA ARG A 171 -2.43 -2.40 23.58
C ARG A 171 -2.33 -2.31 22.06
N ALA A 172 -3.43 -2.02 21.37
CA ALA A 172 -3.47 -1.90 19.92
C ALA A 172 -2.50 -0.83 19.37
N ASN A 173 -2.39 0.32 20.04
CA ASN A 173 -1.40 1.35 19.66
C ASN A 173 0.05 0.87 19.81
N ARG A 174 0.36 -0.01 20.77
CA ARG A 174 1.70 -0.60 20.92
C ARG A 174 1.99 -1.54 19.76
N GLU A 175 1.08 -2.47 19.46
CA GLU A 175 1.21 -3.40 18.33
C GLU A 175 1.36 -2.69 16.98
N LEU A 176 0.63 -1.59 16.76
CA LEU A 176 0.74 -0.79 15.54
C LEU A 176 2.11 -0.10 15.42
N ARG A 177 2.68 0.39 16.52
CA ARG A 177 4.05 0.95 16.54
C ARG A 177 5.11 -0.12 16.30
N GLU A 178 4.94 -1.31 16.88
CA GLU A 178 5.81 -2.46 16.67
C GLU A 178 5.82 -2.87 15.18
N LYS A 179 4.63 -3.11 14.60
CA LYS A 179 4.44 -3.39 13.15
C LYS A 179 4.99 -2.29 12.25
N THR A 180 4.86 -1.02 12.63
CA THR A 180 5.46 0.10 11.89
C THR A 180 6.99 -0.02 11.88
N SER A 181 7.62 -0.28 13.04
CA SER A 181 9.07 -0.46 13.13
C SER A 181 9.59 -1.68 12.35
N GLU A 182 8.77 -2.73 12.19
CA GLU A 182 9.09 -3.90 11.37
C GLU A 182 9.06 -3.54 9.88
N LEU A 183 8.03 -2.82 9.43
CA LEU A 183 7.94 -2.34 8.04
C LEU A 183 9.07 -1.35 7.71
N GLU A 184 9.46 -0.47 8.64
CA GLU A 184 10.61 0.44 8.49
C GLU A 184 11.94 -0.33 8.31
N LYS A 185 12.15 -1.41 9.07
CA LYS A 185 13.30 -2.32 8.90
C LYS A 185 13.26 -3.01 7.53
N VAL A 186 12.10 -3.52 7.11
CA VAL A 186 11.92 -4.16 5.79
C VAL A 186 12.22 -3.18 4.65
N VAL A 187 11.67 -1.97 4.69
CA VAL A 187 11.92 -0.91 3.70
C VAL A 187 13.39 -0.50 3.68
N SER A 188 14.05 -0.43 4.85
CA SER A 188 15.48 -0.12 4.94
C SER A 188 16.35 -1.23 4.31
N ASN A 189 16.02 -2.49 4.56
CA ASN A 189 16.69 -3.65 3.96
C ASN A 189 16.46 -3.73 2.43
N GLN A 190 15.26 -3.42 1.96
CA GLN A 190 14.96 -3.33 0.52
C GLN A 190 15.73 -2.17 -0.14
N LYS A 191 15.79 -1.00 0.49
CA LYS A 191 16.60 0.15 0.02
C LYS A 191 18.10 -0.18 -0.02
N ALA A 192 18.62 -1.01 0.89
CA ALA A 192 19.98 -1.52 0.81
C ALA A 192 20.17 -2.41 -0.42
N ARG A 193 19.39 -3.49 -0.54
CA ARG A 193 19.46 -4.43 -1.68
C ARG A 193 19.32 -3.73 -3.05
N LEU A 194 18.48 -2.70 -3.16
CA LEU A 194 18.34 -1.92 -4.39
C LEU A 194 19.57 -1.07 -4.72
N ARG A 195 20.31 -0.57 -3.71
CA ARG A 195 21.62 0.07 -3.94
C ARG A 195 22.65 -0.94 -4.43
N ASP A 196 22.69 -2.13 -3.82
CA ASP A 196 23.63 -3.19 -4.18
C ASP A 196 23.36 -3.73 -5.60
N GLN A 197 22.09 -3.93 -5.97
CA GLN A 197 21.71 -4.27 -7.34
C GLN A 197 22.04 -3.15 -8.33
N LYS A 198 21.91 -1.87 -7.94
CA LYS A 198 22.27 -0.73 -8.78
C LYS A 198 23.79 -0.61 -8.99
N THR A 199 24.62 -0.90 -7.99
CA THR A 199 26.08 -0.93 -8.15
C THR A 199 26.53 -2.12 -8.98
N GLN A 200 25.96 -3.31 -8.79
CA GLN A 200 26.19 -4.49 -9.65
C GLN A 200 25.80 -4.22 -11.11
N LEU A 201 24.63 -3.63 -11.37
CA LEU A 201 24.19 -3.22 -12.72
C LEU A 201 25.16 -2.22 -13.35
N LYS A 202 25.63 -1.22 -12.59
CA LYS A 202 26.62 -0.26 -13.08
C LYS A 202 27.93 -0.97 -13.44
N GLN A 203 28.46 -1.82 -12.55
CA GLN A 203 29.68 -2.60 -12.81
C GLN A 203 29.53 -3.48 -14.05
N HIS A 204 28.38 -4.11 -14.27
CA HIS A 204 28.11 -4.88 -15.49
C HIS A 204 28.10 -4.02 -16.77
N LEU A 205 27.56 -2.80 -16.70
CA LEU A 205 27.57 -1.86 -17.83
C LEU A 205 28.98 -1.33 -18.11
N ASP A 206 29.72 -0.94 -17.07
CA ASP A 206 31.10 -0.46 -17.17
C ASP A 206 32.01 -1.57 -17.75
N ASN A 207 31.89 -2.82 -17.25
CA ASN A 207 32.59 -3.99 -17.78
C ASN A 207 32.20 -4.33 -19.22
N ARG A 208 30.94 -4.12 -19.62
CA ARG A 208 30.49 -4.31 -21.01
C ARG A 208 31.08 -3.22 -21.93
N ALA A 209 31.21 -1.99 -21.44
CA ALA A 209 31.85 -0.91 -22.18
C ALA A 209 33.36 -1.14 -22.37
N THR A 210 34.07 -1.61 -21.34
CA THR A 210 35.51 -1.95 -21.46
C THR A 210 35.74 -3.15 -22.38
N LEU A 211 34.91 -4.19 -22.33
CA LEU A 211 34.95 -5.28 -23.31
C LEU A 211 34.70 -4.78 -24.73
N GLY A 212 33.65 -3.98 -24.95
CA GLY A 212 33.31 -3.43 -26.27
C GLY A 212 34.42 -2.54 -26.85
N ASN A 213 35.08 -1.75 -26.02
CA ASN A 213 36.21 -0.92 -26.42
C ASN A 213 37.46 -1.77 -26.71
N SER A 214 37.77 -2.76 -25.87
CA SER A 214 38.86 -3.73 -26.11
C SER A 214 38.66 -4.50 -27.42
N GLN A 215 37.42 -4.95 -27.69
CA GLN A 215 37.07 -5.66 -28.91
C GLN A 215 37.16 -4.76 -30.16
N LYS A 216 36.73 -3.49 -30.07
CA LYS A 216 36.94 -2.48 -31.13
C LYS A 216 38.42 -2.23 -31.41
N ILE A 217 39.25 -2.08 -30.37
CA ILE A 217 40.71 -1.90 -30.49
C ILE A 217 41.34 -3.12 -31.16
N LYS A 218 40.96 -4.35 -30.74
CA LYS A 218 41.46 -5.61 -31.32
C LYS A 218 41.06 -5.81 -32.79
N VAL A 219 39.84 -5.41 -33.17
CA VAL A 219 39.41 -5.39 -34.57
C VAL A 219 40.21 -4.35 -35.36
N SER A 220 40.36 -3.12 -34.82
CA SER A 220 41.11 -2.05 -35.49
C SER A 220 42.59 -2.38 -35.72
N THR A 221 43.25 -3.05 -34.78
CA THR A 221 44.65 -3.49 -34.96
C THR A 221 44.78 -4.66 -35.93
N SER A 222 43.82 -5.60 -35.93
CA SER A 222 43.79 -6.71 -36.91
C SER A 222 43.54 -6.22 -38.35
N LEU A 223 42.70 -5.20 -38.51
CA LEU A 223 42.39 -4.61 -39.83
C LEU A 223 43.56 -3.76 -40.35
N LYS A 224 44.31 -3.11 -39.44
CA LYS A 224 45.56 -2.41 -39.75
C LYS A 224 46.63 -3.39 -40.28
N THR A 225 46.95 -4.46 -39.56
CA THR A 225 47.98 -5.42 -39.99
C THR A 225 47.64 -6.17 -41.28
N LEU A 226 46.36 -6.44 -41.54
CA LEU A 226 45.90 -7.00 -42.81
C LEU A 226 46.15 -6.05 -44.00
N LYS A 227 45.89 -4.75 -43.83
CA LYS A 227 46.19 -3.73 -44.85
C LYS A 227 47.69 -3.67 -45.15
N ASP A 228 48.52 -3.67 -44.11
CA ASP A 228 49.98 -3.56 -44.25
C ASP A 228 50.57 -4.79 -44.99
N GLN A 229 50.04 -6.00 -44.73
CA GLN A 229 50.40 -7.21 -45.49
C GLN A 229 49.97 -7.15 -46.96
N TYR A 230 48.76 -6.65 -47.25
CA TYR A 230 48.28 -6.51 -48.63
C TYR A 230 49.16 -5.55 -49.45
N GLN A 231 49.54 -4.40 -48.87
CA GLN A 231 50.45 -3.46 -49.52
C GLN A 231 51.82 -4.07 -49.80
N LYS A 232 52.38 -4.86 -48.86
CA LYS A 232 53.65 -5.58 -49.07
C LYS A 232 53.55 -6.57 -50.25
N LYS A 233 52.47 -7.35 -50.33
CA LYS A 233 52.27 -8.33 -51.42
C LYS A 233 52.11 -7.68 -52.79
N ASN A 234 51.46 -6.53 -52.87
CA ASN A 234 51.32 -5.77 -54.12
C ASN A 234 52.66 -5.21 -54.63
N TYR A 235 53.54 -4.79 -53.71
CA TYR A 235 54.92 -4.39 -54.04
C TYR A 235 55.74 -5.57 -54.58
N GLU A 236 55.75 -6.71 -53.88
CA GLU A 236 56.45 -7.93 -54.31
C GLU A 236 56.00 -8.41 -55.70
N GLN A 237 54.70 -8.35 -56.01
CA GLN A 237 54.17 -8.69 -57.34
C GLN A 237 54.66 -7.72 -58.44
N SER A 238 54.87 -6.45 -58.10
CA SER A 238 55.33 -5.43 -59.05
C SER A 238 56.79 -5.66 -59.48
N GLU A 239 57.66 -6.07 -58.57
CA GLU A 239 59.05 -6.44 -58.89
C GLU A 239 59.12 -7.66 -59.82
N LEU A 240 58.31 -8.69 -59.56
CA LEU A 240 58.23 -9.89 -60.42
C LEU A 240 57.79 -9.56 -61.86
N ILE A 241 56.81 -8.66 -62.03
CA ILE A 241 56.38 -8.19 -63.35
C ILE A 241 57.51 -7.41 -64.05
N GLN A 242 58.28 -6.61 -63.31
CA GLN A 242 59.41 -5.86 -63.85
C GLN A 242 60.58 -6.77 -64.28
N GLN A 243 60.86 -7.84 -63.51
CA GLN A 243 61.84 -8.87 -63.87
C GLN A 243 61.43 -9.59 -65.16
N PHE A 244 60.22 -10.16 -65.21
CA PHE A 244 59.68 -10.86 -66.39
C PHE A 244 59.70 -9.98 -67.67
N ARG A 245 59.40 -8.69 -67.53
CA ARG A 245 59.48 -7.73 -68.64
C ARG A 245 60.91 -7.54 -69.17
N SER A 246 61.92 -7.58 -68.29
CA SER A 246 63.32 -7.44 -68.69
C SER A 246 63.87 -8.71 -69.38
N GLU A 247 63.47 -9.90 -68.92
CA GLU A 247 63.79 -11.19 -69.56
C GLU A 247 63.16 -11.29 -70.95
N THR A 248 61.89 -10.91 -71.08
CA THR A 248 61.16 -10.86 -72.36
C THR A 248 61.91 -9.97 -73.38
N LEU A 249 62.38 -8.80 -72.95
CA LEU A 249 63.19 -7.89 -73.77
C LEU A 249 64.60 -8.41 -74.07
N SER A 250 65.08 -9.46 -73.40
CA SER A 250 66.32 -10.16 -73.72
C SER A 250 66.10 -11.22 -74.80
N LEU A 251 65.12 -12.11 -74.60
CA LEU A 251 64.75 -13.15 -75.57
C LEU A 251 64.38 -12.55 -76.94
N GLN A 252 63.67 -11.42 -76.94
CA GLN A 252 63.27 -10.73 -78.17
C GLN A 252 64.46 -10.13 -78.96
N ARG A 253 65.63 -9.92 -78.32
CA ARG A 253 66.88 -9.53 -79.00
C ARG A 253 67.60 -10.74 -79.60
N GLU A 254 67.65 -11.87 -78.88
CA GLU A 254 68.28 -13.09 -79.40
C GLU A 254 67.54 -13.69 -80.59
N LEU A 255 66.20 -13.68 -80.56
CA LEU A 255 65.38 -14.19 -81.66
C LEU A 255 65.64 -13.43 -82.97
N ARG A 256 65.81 -12.10 -82.91
CA ARG A 256 66.20 -11.30 -84.08
C ARG A 256 67.59 -11.67 -84.62
N ARG A 257 68.57 -11.87 -83.74
CA ARG A 257 69.95 -12.25 -84.13
C ARG A 257 69.99 -13.61 -84.84
N LEU A 258 69.19 -14.58 -84.37
CA LEU A 258 69.09 -15.90 -85.00
C LEU A 258 68.44 -15.80 -86.39
N SER A 259 67.33 -15.08 -86.53
CA SER A 259 66.64 -14.87 -87.81
C SER A 259 67.57 -14.30 -88.89
N SER A 260 68.38 -13.29 -88.55
CA SER A 260 69.33 -12.67 -89.49
C SER A 260 70.55 -13.54 -89.84
N SER A 261 70.82 -14.62 -89.10
CA SER A 261 71.91 -15.56 -89.41
C SER A 261 71.46 -16.62 -90.42
N GLN A 262 70.25 -17.16 -90.22
CA GLN A 262 69.69 -18.26 -91.02
C GLN A 262 69.37 -17.85 -92.46
N GLU A 263 69.03 -16.57 -92.67
CA GLU A 263 68.72 -16.00 -93.98
C GLU A 263 69.95 -15.91 -94.90
N GLY A 264 71.15 -15.70 -94.34
CA GLY A 264 72.42 -15.68 -95.08
C GLY A 264 72.94 -17.07 -95.47
N GLU A 265 72.64 -18.11 -94.67
CA GLU A 265 73.06 -19.49 -94.96
C GLU A 265 72.23 -20.10 -96.11
N LEU A 266 70.93 -19.78 -96.18
CA LEU A 266 70.02 -20.28 -97.22
C LEU A 266 70.37 -19.77 -98.63
N GLU A 267 70.88 -18.55 -98.76
CA GLU A 267 71.24 -18.00 -100.08
C GLU A 267 72.50 -18.65 -100.66
N ALA A 268 73.48 -18.96 -99.81
CA ALA A 268 74.69 -19.69 -100.22
C ALA A 268 74.40 -21.13 -100.69
N GLU A 269 73.36 -21.78 -100.15
CA GLU A 269 72.96 -23.12 -100.58
C GLU A 269 72.33 -23.15 -101.98
N ARG A 270 71.57 -22.10 -102.34
CA ARG A 270 70.88 -21.98 -103.63
C ARG A 270 71.86 -21.92 -104.79
N GLU A 271 72.88 -21.07 -104.67
CA GLU A 271 73.90 -20.86 -105.69
C GLU A 271 74.68 -22.15 -106.00
N LEU A 272 75.04 -22.90 -104.95
CA LEU A 272 75.75 -24.17 -105.07
C LEU A 272 74.93 -25.25 -105.78
N ARG A 273 73.62 -25.31 -105.54
CA ARG A 273 72.72 -26.25 -106.25
C ARG A 273 72.65 -25.95 -107.75
N HIS A 274 72.58 -24.68 -108.13
CA HIS A 274 72.48 -24.25 -109.53
C HIS A 274 73.74 -24.65 -110.33
N VAL A 275 74.93 -24.38 -109.77
CA VAL A 275 76.23 -24.75 -110.39
C VAL A 275 76.38 -26.26 -110.62
N MET A 276 75.83 -27.09 -109.73
CA MET A 276 75.89 -28.55 -109.89
C MET A 276 74.94 -29.08 -110.97
N GLN A 277 73.70 -28.55 -111.01
CA GLN A 277 72.68 -28.97 -111.98
C GLN A 277 73.11 -28.68 -113.43
N ASP A 278 73.63 -27.47 -113.67
CA ASP A 278 74.16 -27.02 -114.96
C ASP A 278 75.40 -27.84 -115.43
N LYS A 279 76.08 -28.51 -114.49
CA LYS A 279 77.22 -29.40 -114.77
C LYS A 279 76.79 -30.82 -115.17
N CYS A 280 75.65 -31.30 -114.68
CA CYS A 280 75.10 -32.62 -115.05
C CYS A 280 74.59 -32.63 -116.49
N GLN A 281 73.79 -31.64 -116.90
CA GLN A 281 73.20 -31.58 -118.24
C GLN A 281 74.26 -31.62 -119.36
N ARG A 282 75.38 -30.90 -119.17
CA ARG A 282 76.50 -30.90 -120.14
C ARG A 282 77.21 -32.25 -120.28
N LEU A 283 77.13 -33.14 -119.29
CA LEU A 283 77.65 -34.51 -119.38
C LEU A 283 76.67 -35.43 -120.12
N GLU A 284 75.37 -35.31 -119.85
CA GLU A 284 74.30 -36.08 -120.49
C GLU A 284 74.25 -35.85 -122.01
N GLU A 285 74.36 -34.59 -122.45
CA GLU A 285 74.46 -34.26 -123.89
C GLU A 285 75.69 -34.88 -124.57
N SER A 286 76.82 -34.96 -123.87
CA SER A 286 78.08 -35.47 -124.41
C SER A 286 78.01 -36.99 -124.61
N ILE A 287 77.44 -37.71 -123.64
CA ILE A 287 77.19 -39.15 -123.72
C ILE A 287 76.27 -39.46 -124.92
N LYS A 288 75.20 -38.69 -125.10
CA LYS A 288 74.25 -38.91 -126.20
C LYS A 288 74.90 -38.79 -127.58
N LYS A 289 75.73 -37.76 -127.80
CA LYS A 289 76.45 -37.53 -129.07
C LYS A 289 77.45 -38.64 -129.39
N LEU A 290 78.09 -39.24 -128.38
CA LEU A 290 78.97 -40.40 -128.55
C LEU A 290 78.21 -41.67 -128.91
N GLN A 291 77.01 -41.87 -128.36
CA GLN A 291 76.14 -43.00 -128.68
C GLN A 291 75.68 -42.95 -130.16
N GLU A 292 75.20 -41.79 -130.61
CA GLU A 292 74.74 -41.56 -131.99
C GLU A 292 75.88 -41.78 -133.02
N ALA A 293 77.12 -41.42 -132.67
CA ALA A 293 78.30 -41.64 -133.53
C ALA A 293 78.71 -43.13 -133.62
N LYS A 294 78.60 -43.90 -132.52
CA LYS A 294 78.86 -45.35 -132.51
C LYS A 294 77.89 -46.08 -133.44
N ASP A 295 76.59 -45.81 -133.31
CA ASP A 295 75.57 -46.58 -134.00
C ASP A 295 75.59 -46.32 -135.52
N GLN A 296 75.98 -45.11 -135.96
CA GLN A 296 76.25 -44.82 -137.38
C GLN A 296 77.47 -45.59 -137.93
N ALA A 297 78.50 -45.84 -137.13
CA ALA A 297 79.66 -46.61 -137.56
C ALA A 297 79.33 -48.11 -137.70
N GLU A 298 78.57 -48.68 -136.76
CA GLU A 298 78.09 -50.07 -136.84
C GLU A 298 77.12 -50.31 -138.01
N GLN A 299 76.33 -49.30 -138.37
CA GLN A 299 75.46 -49.36 -139.55
C GLN A 299 76.29 -49.44 -140.85
N LYS A 300 77.28 -48.55 -141.03
CA LYS A 300 78.16 -48.54 -142.21
C LYS A 300 79.00 -49.81 -142.36
N MET A 301 79.46 -50.42 -141.26
CA MET A 301 80.19 -51.69 -141.34
C MET A 301 79.32 -52.84 -141.88
N LYS A 302 78.01 -52.84 -141.61
CA LYS A 302 77.08 -53.84 -142.16
C LYS A 302 76.82 -53.64 -143.65
N GLU A 303 76.70 -52.38 -144.08
CA GLU A 303 76.51 -52.02 -145.49
C GLU A 303 77.73 -52.44 -146.32
N VAL A 304 78.95 -52.08 -145.90
CA VAL A 304 80.21 -52.52 -146.54
C VAL A 304 80.37 -54.04 -146.54
N SER A 305 79.94 -54.73 -145.47
CA SER A 305 79.97 -56.20 -145.41
C SER A 305 79.01 -56.85 -146.41
N LEU A 306 77.89 -56.21 -146.75
CA LEU A 306 76.93 -56.72 -147.74
C LEU A 306 77.46 -56.51 -149.16
N GLU A 307 77.96 -55.30 -149.46
CA GLU A 307 78.53 -54.97 -150.77
C GLU A 307 79.72 -55.89 -151.12
N SER A 308 80.61 -56.15 -150.15
CA SER A 308 81.78 -57.03 -150.35
C SER A 308 81.38 -58.49 -150.64
N GLN A 309 80.30 -58.99 -150.03
CA GLN A 309 79.76 -60.32 -150.36
C GLN A 309 79.19 -60.34 -151.79
N GLN A 310 78.41 -59.33 -152.17
CA GLN A 310 77.78 -59.27 -153.50
C GLN A 310 78.78 -59.02 -154.64
N ILE A 311 79.92 -58.39 -154.36
CA ILE A 311 81.07 -58.32 -155.30
C ILE A 311 81.70 -59.70 -155.50
N SER A 312 81.82 -60.50 -154.43
CA SER A 312 82.39 -61.85 -154.50
C SER A 312 81.52 -62.79 -155.34
N GLU A 313 80.20 -62.76 -155.12
CA GLU A 313 79.23 -63.57 -155.88
C GLU A 313 79.25 -63.23 -157.39
N ASN A 314 79.35 -61.94 -157.76
CA ASN A 314 79.50 -61.50 -159.15
C ASN A 314 80.78 -62.04 -159.83
N LEU A 315 81.90 -62.11 -159.09
CA LEU A 315 83.17 -62.62 -159.63
C LEU A 315 83.15 -64.14 -159.84
N GLU A 316 82.52 -64.89 -158.92
CA GLU A 316 82.30 -66.34 -159.03
C GLU A 316 81.41 -66.68 -160.24
N GLU A 317 80.36 -65.88 -160.47
CA GLU A 317 79.47 -66.04 -161.64
C GLU A 317 80.19 -65.70 -162.96
N ALA A 318 81.02 -64.65 -162.99
CA ALA A 318 81.85 -64.31 -164.14
C ALA A 318 82.87 -65.41 -164.48
N HIS A 319 83.53 -66.00 -163.48
CA HIS A 319 84.42 -67.16 -163.65
C HIS A 319 83.69 -68.40 -164.20
N SER A 320 82.47 -68.64 -163.71
CA SER A 320 81.61 -69.74 -164.15
C SER A 320 81.17 -69.57 -165.61
N TRP A 321 80.77 -68.36 -165.98
CA TRP A 321 80.40 -68.00 -167.35
C TRP A 321 81.56 -68.17 -168.33
N PHE A 322 82.76 -67.69 -167.98
CA PHE A 322 83.94 -67.79 -168.84
C PHE A 322 84.36 -69.24 -169.14
N ARG A 323 84.32 -70.14 -168.14
CA ARG A 323 84.57 -71.58 -168.36
C ARG A 323 83.56 -72.17 -169.36
N SER A 324 82.26 -71.96 -169.11
CA SER A 324 81.20 -72.50 -169.96
C SER A 324 81.29 -72.00 -171.42
N LYS A 325 81.76 -70.76 -171.63
CA LYS A 325 81.87 -70.16 -172.97
C LYS A 325 83.11 -70.59 -173.77
N PHE A 326 84.15 -71.13 -173.13
CA PHE A 326 85.37 -71.54 -173.84
C PHE A 326 85.44 -73.05 -174.14
N ASP A 327 84.98 -73.91 -173.24
CA ASP A 327 84.90 -75.35 -173.54
C ASP A 327 83.92 -75.65 -174.70
N SER A 328 82.93 -74.79 -174.93
CA SER A 328 82.06 -74.86 -176.12
C SER A 328 82.77 -74.53 -177.45
N LEU A 329 83.94 -73.89 -177.44
CA LEU A 329 84.77 -73.63 -178.63
C LEU A 329 85.81 -74.73 -178.92
N LYS A 330 85.97 -75.74 -178.05
CA LYS A 330 86.79 -76.94 -178.33
C LYS A 330 86.09 -77.99 -179.21
N SER A 331 84.84 -77.75 -179.61
CA SER A 331 83.95 -78.79 -180.14
C SER A 331 83.93 -78.97 -181.66
N ASP A 332 84.53 -78.05 -182.44
CA ASP A 332 84.34 -77.97 -183.89
C ASP A 332 85.66 -77.92 -184.70
N GLY A 333 86.71 -78.56 -184.18
CA GLY A 333 87.98 -78.76 -184.87
C GLY A 333 88.98 -79.55 -184.03
N GLU A 334 89.36 -80.76 -184.48
CA GLU A 334 90.42 -81.55 -183.85
C GLU A 334 91.74 -80.75 -183.88
N PRO A 335 92.38 -80.50 -182.73
CA PRO A 335 93.56 -81.33 -182.42
C PRO A 335 93.86 -81.58 -180.93
N ASN A 336 94.32 -82.79 -180.65
CA ASN A 336 95.64 -83.10 -180.09
C ASN A 336 96.31 -82.10 -179.08
N ARG A 337 96.44 -82.54 -177.81
CA ARG A 337 97.56 -82.31 -176.85
C ARG A 337 97.85 -80.93 -176.19
N SER A 338 97.95 -81.02 -174.85
CA SER A 338 99.03 -80.49 -173.97
C SER A 338 99.05 -79.00 -173.53
N MET A 339 99.99 -78.70 -172.60
CA MET A 339 100.29 -77.41 -171.93
C MET A 339 99.29 -77.00 -170.82
N GLY A 340 99.66 -76.25 -169.76
CA GLY A 340 100.98 -75.73 -169.33
C GLY A 340 100.87 -74.84 -168.05
N ASP A 341 101.99 -74.48 -167.42
CA ASP A 341 102.11 -73.89 -166.06
C ASP A 341 102.36 -72.33 -165.98
N GLU A 342 102.56 -71.79 -164.74
CA GLU A 342 103.34 -70.58 -164.29
C GLU A 342 102.65 -69.57 -163.29
N GLU A 343 103.42 -68.68 -162.61
CA GLU A 343 103.12 -67.86 -161.37
C GLU A 343 103.53 -66.34 -161.52
N PRO A 344 103.90 -65.42 -160.55
CA PRO A 344 104.06 -65.39 -159.06
C PRO A 344 103.59 -64.08 -158.28
N GLN A 345 104.03 -63.90 -157.00
CA GLN A 345 104.14 -62.63 -156.17
C GLN A 345 102.83 -61.97 -155.61
N GLU A 346 102.70 -61.06 -154.60
CA GLU A 346 103.52 -60.27 -153.59
C GLU A 346 102.55 -59.65 -152.49
N ASN A 347 102.80 -58.89 -151.38
CA ASN A 347 103.92 -58.44 -150.49
C ASN A 347 103.35 -57.83 -149.13
N GLY A 348 104.19 -57.41 -148.14
CA GLY A 348 103.86 -56.50 -146.98
C GLY A 348 103.65 -57.14 -145.58
N ASP A 349 103.60 -56.45 -144.40
CA ASP A 349 104.01 -55.08 -143.97
C ASP A 349 104.19 -54.96 -142.40
N HIS A 350 103.87 -53.84 -141.71
CA HIS A 350 104.46 -53.40 -140.41
C HIS A 350 103.48 -52.73 -139.38
N THR A 351 103.74 -52.48 -138.06
CA THR A 351 104.52 -53.16 -136.97
C THR A 351 104.11 -52.88 -135.48
N PRO A 352 103.97 -51.64 -134.92
CA PRO A 352 104.40 -51.37 -133.51
C PRO A 352 103.36 -50.80 -132.48
N GLY A 353 103.75 -50.52 -131.22
CA GLY A 353 102.88 -50.02 -130.12
C GLY A 353 103.57 -49.55 -128.79
N SER A 354 103.45 -50.32 -127.68
CA SER A 354 104.26 -50.30 -126.41
C SER A 354 103.95 -49.38 -125.16
N SER A 355 103.86 -50.00 -123.95
CA SER A 355 104.43 -49.65 -122.60
C SER A 355 103.87 -48.65 -121.49
N LYS A 356 103.79 -49.17 -120.22
CA LYS A 356 104.13 -48.63 -118.83
C LYS A 356 103.27 -47.60 -118.01
N GLY A 357 103.34 -47.70 -116.64
CA GLY A 357 102.79 -46.82 -115.53
C GLY A 357 103.33 -47.26 -114.13
N GLY A 358 103.07 -46.73 -112.89
CA GLY A 358 102.20 -45.68 -112.27
C GLY A 358 102.69 -45.22 -110.84
N ALA A 359 101.92 -45.41 -109.72
CA ALA A 359 102.25 -45.22 -108.23
C ALA A 359 101.63 -44.05 -107.35
N HIS A 360 101.63 -44.19 -105.99
CA HIS A 360 101.47 -43.23 -104.83
C HIS A 360 100.09 -42.50 -104.55
N SER A 361 99.77 -41.72 -103.46
CA SER A 361 100.45 -41.06 -102.29
C SER A 361 99.55 -40.80 -100.99
N SER A 362 99.92 -39.95 -99.98
CA SER A 362 99.15 -39.59 -98.70
C SER A 362 99.72 -38.33 -97.94
N SER A 363 99.37 -37.74 -96.75
CA SER A 363 98.47 -37.95 -95.54
C SER A 363 98.40 -36.71 -94.54
N CYS A 364 97.64 -36.79 -93.40
CA CYS A 364 97.77 -36.11 -92.04
C CYS A 364 97.15 -34.71 -91.57
N LYS A 365 96.43 -34.73 -90.39
CA LYS A 365 96.54 -33.90 -89.10
C LYS A 365 96.02 -32.42 -88.83
N ARG A 366 95.32 -32.24 -87.66
CA ARG A 366 95.47 -31.25 -86.49
C ARG A 366 94.75 -29.85 -86.29
N ASN A 367 93.91 -29.75 -85.21
CA ASN A 367 94.07 -28.97 -83.91
C ASN A 367 93.63 -27.46 -83.63
N ARG A 368 93.24 -27.16 -82.34
CA ARG A 368 93.07 -25.87 -81.54
C ARG A 368 91.80 -24.96 -81.67
N LYS A 369 91.46 -23.95 -80.79
CA LYS A 369 91.44 -23.67 -79.28
C LYS A 369 91.10 -22.15 -78.94
N VAL A 370 90.59 -21.78 -77.72
CA VAL A 370 90.74 -20.47 -76.92
C VAL A 370 89.48 -19.59 -76.50
N CYS A 371 89.60 -18.88 -75.35
CA CYS A 371 88.77 -18.09 -74.36
C CYS A 371 88.04 -16.73 -74.80
N SER A 372 87.59 -15.69 -74.01
CA SER A 372 87.53 -15.28 -72.55
C SER A 372 86.60 -14.04 -72.16
N SER A 373 86.11 -13.94 -70.89
CA SER A 373 86.05 -12.78 -69.89
C SER A 373 85.29 -11.39 -69.99
N GLN A 374 84.36 -11.13 -69.01
CA GLN A 374 84.34 -10.09 -67.89
C GLN A 374 83.82 -8.57 -67.99
N TRP A 375 83.44 -7.97 -66.81
CA TRP A 375 83.25 -6.51 -66.37
C TRP A 375 81.80 -5.87 -66.41
N LEU A 376 81.33 -4.77 -65.71
CA LEU A 376 81.70 -3.89 -64.53
C LEU A 376 80.56 -2.88 -64.03
N TYR A 377 80.70 -2.23 -62.84
CA TYR A 377 80.08 -0.92 -62.31
C TYR A 377 78.53 -0.79 -62.02
N SER A 378 77.87 0.22 -61.34
CA SER A 378 78.09 1.36 -60.34
C SER A 378 76.71 2.06 -59.96
N VAL A 379 76.50 3.17 -59.16
CA VAL A 379 76.78 3.58 -57.73
C VAL A 379 76.09 4.96 -57.32
N SER A 380 75.82 5.25 -56.00
CA SER A 380 75.67 6.59 -55.26
C SER A 380 74.32 7.30 -54.82
N CYS A 381 74.37 7.89 -53.57
CA CYS A 381 73.73 9.12 -52.94
C CYS A 381 72.18 9.30 -52.67
N GLN A 382 71.65 10.26 -51.84
CA GLN A 382 71.92 10.82 -50.46
C GLN A 382 70.85 11.89 -49.98
N ARG A 383 70.79 12.29 -48.66
CA ARG A 383 70.13 13.48 -47.98
C ARG A 383 68.63 13.44 -47.56
N GLU A 384 68.05 14.28 -46.65
CA GLU A 384 68.36 14.88 -45.29
C GLU A 384 67.20 15.88 -44.80
N TRP A 385 67.28 16.47 -43.57
CA TRP A 385 66.55 17.66 -42.97
C TRP A 385 65.09 17.50 -42.39
N CYS A 386 64.53 18.37 -41.49
CA CYS A 386 64.94 18.84 -40.13
C CYS A 386 63.85 19.71 -39.35
N CYS A 387 63.96 19.84 -38.00
CA CYS A 387 63.48 20.92 -37.04
C CYS A 387 61.98 21.17 -36.59
N LEU A 388 61.65 20.88 -35.30
CA LEU A 388 61.38 21.77 -34.09
C LEU A 388 60.65 23.16 -34.18
N PRO A 389 60.20 23.86 -33.06
CA PRO A 389 59.40 23.45 -31.87
C PRO A 389 58.42 24.55 -31.23
N ASP A 390 57.84 24.24 -30.04
CA ASP A 390 57.60 25.10 -28.82
C ASP A 390 56.32 25.93 -28.40
N SER A 391 56.09 25.91 -27.07
CA SER A 391 55.53 26.93 -26.12
C SER A 391 54.06 26.97 -25.58
N TYR A 392 53.96 27.46 -24.32
CA TYR A 392 52.83 27.64 -23.35
C TYR A 392 52.27 29.11 -23.38
N PRO A 393 51.19 29.61 -22.65
CA PRO A 393 50.91 29.45 -21.19
C PRO A 393 49.50 29.73 -20.52
N VAL A 394 49.34 29.24 -19.27
CA VAL A 394 48.85 29.88 -17.99
C VAL A 394 47.49 30.65 -17.80
N ALA A 395 46.74 30.23 -16.76
CA ALA A 395 45.82 30.92 -15.79
C ALA A 395 44.43 31.52 -16.12
N MET A 396 43.40 31.06 -15.36
CA MET A 396 42.44 31.81 -14.49
C MET A 396 41.46 30.79 -13.83
N GLY A 397 40.76 31.04 -12.71
CA GLY A 397 40.90 32.13 -11.73
C GLY A 397 39.60 32.89 -11.37
N MET A 398 38.62 32.28 -10.69
CA MET A 398 37.55 33.04 -9.99
C MET A 398 36.77 32.22 -8.94
N CYS A 399 36.11 32.89 -8.00
CA CYS A 399 35.34 32.31 -6.89
C CYS A 399 33.82 32.55 -7.04
N ILE A 400 33.01 31.65 -6.47
CA ILE A 400 32.15 31.90 -5.28
C ILE A 400 31.79 30.53 -4.68
#